data_AF-A0A7W0QY94-F1
#
_entry.id   AF-A0A7W0QY94-F1
#
_cell.length_a   1.000
_cell.length_b   1.000
_cell.length_c   1.000
_cell.angle_alpha   90.00
_cell.angle_beta   90.00
_cell.angle_gamma   90.00
#
_symmetry.space_group_name_H-M   'P 1'
#
loop_
_entity.id
_entity.type
_entity.pdbx_description
1 polymer ?
#
loop_
_entity_poly.entity_id
_entity_poly.type
_entity_poly.pdbx_seq_one_letter_code
_entity_poly.pdbx_strand_id
1 'polypeptide(L)'
;MVDPRGGAFTLGLGLLSDIAVIPAHDSWSEDAAHRTRKMSPVGLVLAGIDERTALIREPDGAWRTEGAGRVAIFVDGAPADLSALPS
;
A
#
# COMPACT_ATOMS: atom_id res chain seq x y z
N MET A 1 13.82 -4.97 19.72
CA MET A 1 14.20 -6.16 18.92
C MET A 1 14.03 -5.78 17.47
N VAL A 2 15.12 -5.68 16.70
CA VAL A 2 15.08 -5.43 15.25
C VAL A 2 14.71 -6.74 14.58
N ASP A 3 13.69 -6.75 13.71
CA ASP A 3 13.40 -7.90 12.87
C ASP A 3 14.65 -8.20 12.02
N PRO A 4 15.29 -9.38 12.18
CA PRO A 4 16.55 -9.71 11.50
C PRO A 4 16.41 -9.81 9.97
N ARG A 5 15.19 -9.75 9.42
CA ARG A 5 14.95 -9.69 7.98
C ARG A 5 15.22 -8.30 7.41
N GLY A 6 15.36 -7.27 8.24
CA GLY A 6 15.54 -5.87 7.80
C GLY A 6 14.46 -5.39 6.81
N GLY A 7 13.31 -6.07 6.79
CA GLY A 7 12.45 -6.15 5.61
C GLY A 7 11.21 -5.29 5.72
N ALA A 8 10.89 -4.57 4.65
CA ALA A 8 9.70 -3.74 4.54
C ALA A 8 8.36 -4.46 4.84
N PHE A 9 8.35 -5.81 4.83
CA PHE A 9 7.16 -6.64 5.08
C PHE A 9 7.39 -7.62 6.23
N THR A 10 6.39 -7.73 7.10
CA THR A 10 6.32 -8.69 8.22
C THR A 10 4.96 -9.39 8.24
N LEU A 11 4.78 -10.37 9.12
CA LEU A 11 3.49 -11.07 9.26
C LEU A 11 2.43 -10.13 9.84
N GLY A 12 1.35 -9.92 9.09
CA GLY A 12 0.19 -9.14 9.51
C GLY A 12 -0.99 -10.01 9.95
N LEU A 13 -2.15 -9.37 10.15
CA LEU A 13 -3.40 -10.04 10.54
C LEU A 13 -4.05 -10.85 9.41
N GLY A 14 -3.68 -10.61 8.15
CA GLY A 14 -4.25 -11.31 6.99
C GLY A 14 -5.73 -10.97 6.71
N LEU A 15 -6.18 -9.77 7.06
CA LEU A 15 -7.57 -9.34 6.84
C LEU A 15 -7.90 -9.05 5.36
N LEU A 16 -6.89 -8.62 4.60
CA LEU A 16 -6.95 -8.41 3.16
C LEU A 16 -5.81 -9.19 2.51
N SER A 17 -6.12 -9.93 1.46
CA SER A 17 -5.13 -10.66 0.65
C SER A 17 -4.52 -9.74 -0.40
N ASP A 18 -3.27 -10.00 -0.77
CA ASP A 18 -2.58 -9.42 -1.92
C ASP A 18 -2.47 -7.88 -1.93
N ILE A 19 -2.65 -7.25 -0.77
CA ILE A 19 -2.47 -5.82 -0.56
C ILE A 19 -1.65 -5.53 0.70
N ALA A 20 -0.76 -4.55 0.61
CA ALA A 20 -0.10 -3.95 1.75
C ALA A 20 -0.26 -2.42 1.73
N VAL A 21 -0.37 -1.83 2.92
CA VAL A 21 -0.64 -0.40 3.09
C VAL A 21 0.60 0.32 3.57
N ILE A 22 0.90 1.44 2.94
CA ILE A 22 1.89 2.42 3.39
C ILE A 22 1.12 3.61 3.97
N PRO A 23 0.97 3.71 5.31
CA PRO A 23 0.25 4.81 5.93
C PRO A 23 1.10 6.09 5.95
N ALA A 24 0.42 7.25 5.95
CA ALA A 24 1.04 8.57 5.93
C ALA A 24 2.09 8.69 4.81
N HIS A 25 1.73 8.19 3.63
CA HIS A 25 2.64 8.02 2.49
C HIS A 25 3.30 9.34 2.05
N ASP A 26 2.60 10.46 2.18
CA ASP A 26 3.08 11.81 1.92
C ASP A 26 4.19 12.29 2.87
N SER A 27 4.40 11.61 4.00
CA SER A 27 5.49 11.89 4.95
C SER A 27 6.74 11.03 4.72
N TRP A 28 6.68 10.05 3.81
CA TRP A 28 7.80 9.16 3.57
C TRP A 28 8.91 9.85 2.77
N SER A 29 10.16 9.52 3.11
CA SER A 29 11.29 9.88 2.25
C SER A 29 11.27 9.06 0.96
N GLU A 30 11.83 9.63 -0.11
CA GLU A 30 11.94 8.94 -1.40
C GLU A 30 12.68 7.60 -1.28
N ASP A 31 13.73 7.55 -0.45
CA ASP A 31 14.50 6.33 -0.19
C ASP A 31 13.65 5.22 0.46
N ALA A 32 12.81 5.57 1.43
CA ALA A 32 11.92 4.62 2.09
C ALA A 32 10.88 4.08 1.09
N ALA A 33 10.25 4.97 0.32
CA ALA A 33 9.27 4.60 -0.71
C ALA A 33 9.90 3.76 -1.83
N HIS A 34 11.11 4.11 -2.29
CA HIS A 34 11.85 3.35 -3.29
C HIS A 34 12.20 1.95 -2.79
N ARG A 35 12.73 1.83 -1.56
CA ARG A 35 13.11 0.55 -0.97
C ARG A 35 11.91 -0.39 -0.80
N THR A 36 10.80 0.12 -0.29
CA THR A 36 9.58 -0.69 -0.11
C THR A 36 9.04 -1.20 -1.43
N ARG A 37 8.99 -0.35 -2.48
CA ARG A 37 8.60 -0.78 -3.83
C ARG A 37 9.53 -1.86 -4.39
N LYS A 38 10.84 -1.69 -4.24
CA LYS A 38 11.85 -2.66 -4.70
C LYS A 38 11.78 -4.01 -3.97
N MET A 39 11.38 -4.00 -2.70
CA MET A 39 11.26 -5.19 -1.87
C MET A 39 9.88 -5.85 -1.94
N SER A 40 8.92 -5.24 -2.65
CA SER A 40 7.57 -5.79 -2.79
C SER A 40 7.65 -7.15 -3.49
N PRO A 41 6.99 -8.19 -2.94
CA PRO A 41 6.75 -9.42 -3.68
C PRO A 41 6.04 -9.15 -5.01
N VAL A 42 6.32 -9.99 -6.01
CA VAL A 42 5.65 -9.93 -7.31
C VAL A 42 4.15 -10.12 -7.13
N GLY A 43 3.36 -9.27 -7.78
CA GLY A 43 1.90 -9.27 -7.71
C GLY A 43 1.30 -8.65 -6.44
N LEU A 44 2.09 -8.29 -5.44
CA LEU A 44 1.58 -7.61 -4.25
C LEU A 44 1.24 -6.15 -4.60
N VAL A 45 0.01 -5.73 -4.31
CA VAL A 45 -0.40 -4.34 -4.44
C VAL A 45 0.09 -3.53 -3.25
N LEU A 46 0.77 -2.42 -3.50
CA LEU A 46 1.10 -1.42 -2.48
C LEU A 46 0.16 -0.23 -2.59
N ALA A 47 -0.59 0.05 -1.52
CA ALA A 47 -1.44 1.22 -1.39
C ALA A 47 -0.79 2.24 -0.45
N GLY A 48 -0.20 3.28 -1.01
CA GLY A 48 0.23 4.46 -0.27
C GLY A 48 -0.97 5.35 0.04
N ILE A 49 -1.26 5.58 1.31
CA ILE A 49 -2.37 6.42 1.76
C ILE A 49 -1.79 7.63 2.45
N ASP A 50 -2.02 8.81 1.90
CA ASP A 50 -1.58 10.07 2.50
C ASP A 50 -2.31 10.33 3.83
N GLU A 51 -1.76 11.20 4.67
CA GLU A 51 -2.43 11.63 5.90
C GLU A 51 -3.85 12.18 5.63
N ARG A 52 -4.76 12.00 6.60
CA ARG A 52 -6.16 12.46 6.53
C ARG A 52 -6.90 11.96 5.27
N THR A 53 -6.53 10.76 4.81
CA THR A 53 -7.10 10.10 3.63
C THR A 53 -7.42 8.65 3.98
N ALA A 54 -8.44 8.10 3.33
CA ALA A 54 -8.87 6.72 3.48
C ALA A 54 -8.99 6.05 2.12
N LEU A 55 -8.66 4.75 2.08
CA LEU A 55 -9.02 3.82 1.02
C LEU A 55 -10.10 2.89 1.58
N ILE A 56 -11.27 2.89 0.94
CA ILE A 56 -12.48 2.24 1.45
C ILE A 56 -12.92 1.19 0.43
N ARG A 57 -13.12 -0.04 0.91
CA ARG A 57 -13.76 -1.12 0.14
C ARG A 57 -15.22 -1.17 0.51
N GLU A 58 -16.09 -1.00 -0.48
CA GLU A 58 -17.54 -1.10 -0.31
C GLU A 58 -17.99 -2.57 -0.26
N PRO A 59 -19.21 -2.86 0.24
CA PRO A 59 -19.73 -4.22 0.32
C PRO A 59 -19.84 -4.94 -1.04
N ASP A 60 -19.98 -4.19 -2.13
CA ASP A 60 -20.02 -4.70 -3.51
C ASP A 60 -18.62 -5.00 -4.10
N GLY A 61 -17.56 -4.76 -3.32
CA GLY A 61 -16.17 -4.95 -3.74
C GLY A 61 -15.54 -3.74 -4.43
N ALA A 62 -16.31 -2.67 -4.68
CA ALA A 62 -15.76 -1.45 -5.26
C ALA A 62 -14.81 -0.76 -4.27
N TRP A 63 -13.75 -0.18 -4.81
CA TRP A 63 -12.81 0.64 -4.05
C TRP A 63 -13.02 2.11 -4.33
N ARG A 64 -12.99 2.93 -3.28
CA ARG A 64 -12.99 4.39 -3.40
C ARG A 64 -12.05 5.03 -2.41
N THR A 65 -11.68 6.26 -2.69
CA THR A 65 -10.87 7.10 -1.81
C THR A 65 -11.74 8.19 -1.18
N GLU A 66 -11.35 8.63 0.01
CA GLU A 66 -12.01 9.72 0.72
C GLU A 66 -10.98 10.53 1.53
N GLY A 67 -11.19 11.84 1.66
CA GLY A 67 -10.33 12.70 2.48
C GLY A 67 -9.49 13.71 1.68
N ALA A 68 -8.49 14.29 2.35
CA ALA A 68 -7.81 15.51 1.89
C ALA A 68 -6.58 15.27 1.02
N GLY A 69 -6.01 14.07 1.06
CA GLY A 69 -4.83 13.67 0.30
C GLY A 69 -5.16 12.70 -0.84
N ARG A 70 -4.21 11.86 -1.21
CA ARG A 70 -4.35 10.88 -2.30
C ARG A 70 -4.07 9.45 -1.82
N VAL A 71 -4.50 8.51 -2.65
CA VAL A 71 -4.07 7.12 -2.56
C VAL A 71 -3.24 6.82 -3.81
N ALA A 72 -1.99 6.42 -3.62
CA ALA A 72 -1.08 5.98 -4.68
C ALA A 72 -1.04 4.45 -4.72
N ILE A 73 -1.31 3.87 -5.88
CA ILE A 73 -1.27 2.41 -6.06
C ILE A 73 -0.01 2.03 -6.84
N PHE A 74 0.64 0.96 -6.40
CA PHE A 74 1.77 0.37 -7.10
C PHE A 74 1.60 -1.15 -7.21
N VAL A 75 1.95 -1.69 -8.38
CA VAL A 75 2.04 -3.13 -8.63
C VAL A 75 3.42 -3.39 -9.25
N ASP A 76 4.15 -4.37 -8.71
CA ASP A 76 5.52 -4.69 -9.14
C ASP A 76 6.46 -3.45 -9.15
N GLY A 77 6.21 -2.51 -8.24
CA GLY A 77 6.96 -1.26 -8.11
C GLY A 77 6.60 -0.16 -9.11
N ALA A 78 5.72 -0.43 -10.07
CA ALA A 78 5.23 0.55 -11.03
C ALA A 78 3.91 1.19 -10.55
N PRO A 79 3.67 2.49 -10.82
CA PRO A 79 2.39 3.12 -10.54
C PRO A 79 1.25 2.42 -11.30
N ALA A 80 0.09 2.31 -10.64
CA ALA A 80 -1.12 1.72 -11.20
C ALA A 80 -2.38 2.50 -10.76
N ASP A 81 -3.51 2.16 -11.36
CA ASP A 81 -4.81 2.71 -11.02
C ASP A 81 -5.47 1.96 -9.84
N LEU A 82 -6.48 2.59 -9.22
CA LEU A 82 -7.32 1.95 -8.19
C LEU A 82 -7.96 0.63 -8.66
N SER A 83 -8.17 0.47 -9.97
CA SER A 83 -8.71 -0.77 -10.56
C SER A 83 -7.77 -1.98 -10.42
N ALA A 84 -6.51 -1.78 -10.02
CA ALA A 84 -5.57 -2.86 -9.72
C ALA A 84 -5.77 -3.46 -8.32
N LEU A 85 -6.63 -2.86 -7.47
CA LEU A 85 -6.94 -3.41 -6.16
C LEU A 85 -7.74 -4.71 -6.26
N PRO A 86 -7.51 -5.68 -5.36
CA PRO A 86 -8.22 -6.96 -5.37
C PRO A 86 -9.72 -6.77 -5.10
N SER A 87 -10.54 -7.52 -5.84
CA SER A 87 -12.02 -7.41 -5.85
C SER A 87 -12.69 -7.83 -4.57
#